data_AF-J3A6L9-F1
#
_entry.id   AF-J3A6L9-F1
#
_cell.length_a   1.000
_cell.length_b   1.000
_cell.length_c   1.000
_cell.angle_alpha   90.00
_cell.angle_beta   90.00
_cell.angle_gamma   90.00
#
_symmetry.space_group_name_H-M   'P 1'
#
loop_
_entity.id
_entity.type
_entity.pdbx_description
1 polymer ?
#
loop_
_entity_poly.entity_id
_entity_poly.type
_entity_poly.pdbx_seq_one_letter_code
_entity_poly.pdbx_strand_id
1 'polypeptide(L)'
;MNSQDKKAATTLADPRWARVVARDKSADGAFWYTVDTTGIYCRPSCPSRGCNPGNVTIHDTLESAQRTGFRPCKRCKPDGPAAEVVNAGIVTRACRMIETSETAPSLTDLAQALALSPGYF
;
A
#
# COMPACT_ATOMS: atom_id res chain seq x y z
N MET A 1 -16.22 30.19 -7.62
CA MET A 1 -15.28 29.06 -7.52
C MET A 1 -15.84 28.09 -6.49
N ASN A 2 -16.11 26.84 -6.85
CA ASN A 2 -16.69 25.88 -5.92
C ASN A 2 -15.61 25.35 -4.95
N SER A 3 -16.00 24.91 -3.76
CA SER A 3 -15.06 24.42 -2.73
C SER A 3 -14.20 23.25 -3.24
N GLN A 4 -14.79 22.38 -4.07
CA GLN A 4 -14.10 21.25 -4.70
C GLN A 4 -13.07 21.67 -5.75
N ASP A 5 -13.32 22.74 -6.52
CA ASP A 5 -12.37 23.23 -7.53
C ASP A 5 -11.11 23.77 -6.87
N LYS A 6 -11.28 24.47 -5.74
CA LYS A 6 -10.18 24.98 -4.94
C LYS A 6 -9.35 23.85 -4.34
N LYS A 7 -10.00 22.81 -3.81
CA LYS A 7 -9.31 21.62 -3.28
C LYS A 7 -8.55 20.88 -4.39
N ALA A 8 -9.16 20.71 -5.57
CA ALA A 8 -8.52 20.10 -6.72
C ALA A 8 -7.27 20.87 -7.14
N ALA A 9 -7.35 22.21 -7.22
CA ALA A 9 -6.20 23.06 -7.56
C ALA A 9 -5.07 22.94 -6.52
N THR A 10 -5.39 22.93 -5.23
CA THR A 10 -4.39 22.73 -4.16
C THR A 10 -3.70 21.38 -4.28
N THR A 11 -4.46 20.29 -4.45
CA THR A 11 -3.90 18.95 -4.61
C THR A 11 -3.03 18.86 -5.87
N LEU A 12 -3.47 19.42 -6.99
CA LEU A 12 -2.72 19.40 -8.24
C LEU A 12 -1.41 20.20 -8.17
N ALA A 13 -1.38 21.28 -7.38
CA ALA A 13 -0.18 22.08 -7.15
C ALA A 13 0.81 21.41 -6.18
N ASP A 14 0.38 20.40 -5.42
CA ASP A 14 1.24 19.69 -4.48
C ASP A 14 2.17 18.72 -5.25
N PRO A 15 3.51 18.83 -5.11
CA PRO A 15 4.44 17.93 -5.82
C PRO A 15 4.25 16.46 -5.44
N ARG A 16 3.68 16.16 -4.27
CA ARG A 16 3.37 14.80 -3.82
C ARG A 16 2.27 14.16 -4.66
N TRP A 17 1.37 14.95 -5.24
CA TRP A 17 0.30 14.43 -6.09
C TRP A 17 0.86 13.72 -7.33
N ALA A 18 1.91 14.25 -7.95
CA ALA A 18 2.57 13.60 -9.07
C ALA A 18 3.10 12.19 -8.69
N ARG A 19 3.58 12.03 -7.45
CA ARG A 19 4.05 10.74 -6.91
C ARG A 19 2.90 9.75 -6.70
N VAL A 20 1.72 10.23 -6.27
CA VAL A 20 0.49 9.41 -6.18
C VAL A 20 0.05 8.94 -7.57
N VAL A 21 0.03 9.85 -8.55
CA VAL A 21 -0.36 9.52 -9.95
C VAL A 21 0.61 8.53 -10.56
N ALA A 22 1.91 8.70 -10.33
CA ALA A 22 2.96 7.79 -10.79
C ALA A 22 3.00 6.46 -10.03
N ARG A 23 2.25 6.32 -8.93
CA ARG A 23 2.31 5.19 -8.01
C ARG A 23 3.74 4.91 -7.52
N ASP A 24 4.45 5.98 -7.18
CA ASP A 24 5.84 5.94 -6.78
C ASP A 24 6.00 5.21 -5.43
N LYS A 25 6.54 3.99 -5.48
CA LYS A 25 6.82 3.16 -4.31
C LYS A 25 7.85 3.78 -3.37
N SER A 26 8.79 4.59 -3.87
CA SER A 26 9.79 5.25 -3.02
C SER A 26 9.17 6.33 -2.12
N ALA A 27 7.91 6.70 -2.39
CA ALA A 27 7.15 7.63 -1.57
C ALA A 27 6.39 6.95 -0.42
N ASP A 28 6.32 5.61 -0.41
CA ASP A 28 5.61 4.88 0.62
C ASP A 28 6.28 5.12 1.99
N GLY A 29 5.48 5.51 2.97
CA GLY A 29 5.97 5.88 4.30
C GLY A 29 6.38 7.34 4.44
N ALA A 30 6.54 8.08 3.34
CA ALA A 30 6.83 9.52 3.39
C ALA A 30 5.56 10.36 3.58
N PHE A 31 4.42 9.90 3.06
CA PHE A 31 3.12 10.53 3.24
C PHE A 31 1.98 9.55 2.95
N TRP A 32 0.77 9.94 3.33
CA TRP A 32 -0.48 9.22 3.06
C TRP A 32 -1.48 10.17 2.42
N TYR A 33 -2.52 9.63 1.81
CA TYR A 33 -3.62 10.46 1.32
C TYR A 33 -4.97 9.81 1.62
N THR A 34 -5.97 10.64 1.87
CA THR A 34 -7.37 10.25 2.07
C THR A 34 -8.18 10.57 0.82
N VAL A 35 -9.26 9.80 0.59
CA VAL A 35 -10.20 10.03 -0.51
C VAL A 35 -11.62 10.13 0.06
N ASP A 36 -12.14 11.35 0.12
CA ASP A 36 -13.38 11.71 0.81
C ASP A 36 -14.58 10.86 0.34
N THR A 37 -14.71 10.62 -0.97
CA THR A 37 -15.84 9.86 -1.54
C THR A 37 -15.87 8.40 -1.14
N THR A 38 -14.74 7.85 -0.69
CA THR A 38 -14.64 6.43 -0.29
C THR A 38 -14.45 6.26 1.22
N GLY A 39 -14.09 7.33 1.93
CA GLY A 39 -13.70 7.26 3.33
C GLY A 39 -12.49 6.35 3.55
N ILE A 40 -11.55 6.32 2.60
CA ILE A 40 -10.35 5.45 2.63
C ILE A 40 -9.09 6.30 2.66
N TYR A 41 -8.10 5.88 3.45
CA TYR A 41 -6.73 6.37 3.32
C TYR A 41 -5.80 5.32 2.69
N CYS A 42 -4.80 5.81 1.95
CA CYS A 42 -3.93 5.03 1.08
C CYS A 42 -2.48 5.51 1.18
N ARG A 43 -1.57 4.65 0.70
CA ARG A 43 -0.18 5.00 0.37
C ARG A 43 -0.05 5.50 -1.07
N PRO A 44 1.00 6.26 -1.41
CA PRO A 44 1.22 6.78 -2.76
C PRO A 44 1.31 5.71 -3.84
N SER A 45 1.87 4.53 -3.54
CA SER A 45 1.97 3.41 -4.49
C SER A 45 0.67 2.64 -4.76
N CYS A 46 -0.46 3.09 -4.20
CA CYS A 46 -1.69 2.31 -4.19
C CYS A 46 -2.13 1.89 -5.61
N PRO A 47 -2.35 0.59 -5.87
CA PRO A 47 -2.77 0.10 -7.19
C PRO A 47 -4.26 0.36 -7.47
N SER A 48 -4.97 1.00 -6.55
CA SER A 48 -6.38 1.36 -6.74
C SER A 48 -6.56 2.30 -7.94
N ARG A 49 -7.79 2.37 -8.45
CA ARG A 49 -8.14 3.32 -9.51
C ARG A 49 -7.81 4.75 -9.02
N GLY A 50 -7.26 5.57 -9.91
CA GLY A 50 -6.96 6.96 -9.62
C GLY A 50 -8.19 7.70 -9.08
N CYS A 51 -7.97 8.55 -8.09
CA CYS A 51 -8.99 9.35 -7.45
C CYS A 51 -9.02 10.76 -8.06
N ASN A 52 -10.17 11.43 -7.97
CA ASN A 52 -10.28 12.82 -8.36
C ASN A 52 -9.52 13.68 -7.33
N PRO A 53 -8.56 14.54 -7.73
CA PRO A 53 -7.79 15.40 -6.82
C PRO A 53 -8.67 16.30 -5.94
N GLY A 54 -9.88 16.66 -6.39
CA GLY A 54 -10.84 17.43 -5.61
C GLY A 54 -11.39 16.71 -4.37
N ASN A 55 -11.23 15.38 -4.28
CA ASN A 55 -11.64 14.57 -3.13
C ASN A 55 -10.45 14.06 -2.33
N VAL A 56 -9.23 14.52 -2.63
CA VAL A 56 -8.00 14.03 -2.02
C VAL A 56 -7.48 15.01 -1.00
N THR A 57 -7.06 14.50 0.15
CA THR A 57 -6.27 15.26 1.13
C THR A 57 -4.97 14.52 1.38
N ILE A 58 -3.84 15.21 1.30
CA ILE A 58 -2.51 14.63 1.55
C ILE A 58 -2.13 14.88 3.02
N HIS A 59 -1.57 13.87 3.68
CA HIS A 59 -1.19 13.85 5.07
C HIS A 59 0.28 13.48 5.21
N ASP A 60 1.03 14.21 6.04
CA ASP A 60 2.46 13.95 6.26
C ASP A 60 2.71 12.66 7.06
N THR A 61 1.76 12.26 7.91
CA THR A 61 1.90 11.09 8.78
C THR A 61 0.69 10.17 8.71
N LEU A 62 0.89 8.90 9.04
CA LEU A 62 -0.18 7.89 9.12
C LEU A 62 -1.23 8.29 10.16
N GLU A 63 -0.81 8.82 11.30
CA GLU A 63 -1.70 9.23 12.40
C GLU A 63 -2.60 10.38 11.97
N SER A 64 -2.09 11.30 11.14
CA SER A 64 -2.89 12.38 10.55
C SER A 64 -3.98 11.82 9.64
N ALA A 65 -3.67 10.82 8.82
CA ALA A 65 -4.67 10.14 7.99
C ALA A 65 -5.69 9.37 8.85
N GLN A 66 -5.25 8.66 9.88
CA GLN A 66 -6.14 7.91 10.78
C GLN A 66 -7.09 8.82 11.58
N ARG A 67 -6.62 10.00 12.00
CA ARG A 67 -7.44 10.98 12.74
C ARG A 67 -8.62 11.52 11.95
N THR A 68 -8.64 11.36 10.63
CA THR A 68 -9.82 11.68 9.80
C THR A 68 -10.99 10.72 10.03
N GLY A 69 -10.78 9.59 10.72
CA GLY A 69 -11.79 8.55 10.90
C GLY A 69 -11.98 7.66 9.66
N PHE A 70 -11.14 7.82 8.64
CA PHE A 70 -11.22 7.01 7.43
C PHE A 70 -10.64 5.63 7.70
N ARG A 71 -11.02 4.65 6.88
CA ARG A 71 -10.57 3.26 7.03
C ARG A 71 -9.35 2.95 6.13
N PRO A 72 -8.44 2.05 6.55
CA PRO A 72 -7.28 1.70 5.74
C PRO A 72 -7.69 1.01 4.44
N CYS A 73 -6.97 1.33 3.36
CA CYS A 73 -7.15 0.63 2.09
C CYS A 73 -6.73 -0.84 2.21
N LYS A 74 -7.63 -1.75 1.83
CA LYS A 74 -7.36 -3.20 1.84
C LYS A 74 -6.35 -3.66 0.78
N ARG A 75 -6.10 -2.85 -0.26
CA ARG A 75 -5.16 -3.17 -1.35
C ARG A 75 -3.72 -2.81 -0.98
N CYS A 76 -3.47 -1.56 -0.62
CA CYS A 76 -2.11 -1.11 -0.26
C CYS A 76 -1.76 -1.34 1.22
N LYS A 77 -2.74 -1.71 2.08
CA LYS A 77 -2.57 -2.01 3.51
C LYS A 77 -1.67 -0.98 4.21
N PRO A 78 -2.12 0.30 4.27
CA PRO A 78 -1.29 1.44 4.65
C PRO A 78 -0.72 1.40 6.07
N ASP A 79 -1.26 0.54 6.94
CA ASP A 79 -0.81 0.35 8.33
C ASP A 79 0.35 -0.66 8.48
N GLY A 80 0.51 -1.58 7.51
CA GLY A 80 1.48 -2.68 7.61
C GLY A 80 2.73 -2.45 6.75
N PRO A 81 3.78 -3.27 6.84
CA PRO A 81 4.92 -3.17 5.93
C PRO A 81 4.50 -3.23 4.45
N ALA A 82 5.29 -2.62 3.57
CA ALA A 82 5.03 -2.72 2.13
C ALA A 82 4.98 -4.19 1.71
N ALA A 83 4.10 -4.53 0.75
CA ALA A 83 3.90 -5.91 0.32
C ALA A 83 5.21 -6.59 -0.15
N GLU A 84 6.12 -5.81 -0.72
CA GLU A 84 7.44 -6.27 -1.16
C GLU A 84 8.32 -6.73 0.01
N VAL A 85 8.30 -6.02 1.14
CA VAL A 85 9.03 -6.41 2.36
C VAL A 85 8.46 -7.71 2.93
N VAL A 86 7.13 -7.84 2.94
CA VAL A 86 6.45 -9.07 3.39
C VAL A 86 6.84 -10.25 2.49
N ASN A 87 6.74 -10.06 1.17
CA ASN A 87 7.04 -11.10 0.20
C ASN A 87 8.52 -11.51 0.22
N ALA A 88 9.45 -10.56 0.36
CA ALA A 88 10.88 -10.85 0.51
C ALA A 88 11.15 -11.72 1.76
N GLY A 89 10.47 -11.45 2.88
CA GLY A 89 10.54 -12.29 4.07
C GLY A 89 10.02 -13.72 3.85
N ILE A 90 8.91 -13.86 3.12
CA ILE A 90 8.36 -15.17 2.72
C ILE A 90 9.36 -15.94 1.87
N VAL A 91 9.92 -15.31 0.83
CA VAL A 91 10.91 -15.91 -0.08
C VAL A 91 12.17 -16.31 0.69
N THR A 92 12.70 -15.43 1.54
CA THR A 92 13.90 -15.72 2.36
C THR A 92 13.68 -16.96 3.24
N ARG A 93 12.52 -17.07 3.87
CA ARG A 93 12.19 -18.21 4.72
C ARG A 93 12.00 -19.49 3.90
N ALA A 94 11.42 -19.40 2.70
CA ALA A 94 11.31 -20.52 1.78
C ALA A 94 12.69 -21.03 1.33
N CYS A 95 13.58 -20.13 0.90
CA CYS A 95 14.96 -20.48 0.52
C CYS A 95 15.68 -21.20 1.65
N ARG A 96 15.60 -20.67 2.87
CA ARG A 96 16.21 -21.30 4.04
C ARG A 96 15.66 -22.69 4.30
N MET A 97 14.35 -22.90 4.15
CA MET A 97 13.76 -24.24 4.29
C MET A 97 14.37 -25.21 3.29
N ILE A 98 14.41 -24.83 2.00
CA ILE A 98 14.97 -25.66 0.92
C ILE A 98 16.44 -26.01 1.21
N GLU A 99 17.25 -25.04 1.65
CA GLU A 99 18.66 -25.24 1.98
C GLU A 99 18.88 -26.20 3.16
N THR A 100 17.95 -26.23 4.12
CA THR A 100 18.06 -27.08 5.32
C THR A 100 17.42 -28.46 5.16
N SER A 101 16.67 -28.70 4.08
CA SER A 101 15.98 -29.97 3.84
C SER A 101 16.89 -30.99 3.18
N GLU A 102 16.89 -32.23 3.69
CA GLU A 102 17.64 -33.35 3.09
C GLU A 102 17.09 -33.73 1.70
N THR A 103 15.78 -33.58 1.50
CA THR A 103 15.09 -33.79 0.22
C THR A 103 14.37 -32.51 -0.18
N ALA A 104 14.27 -32.24 -1.49
CA ALA A 104 13.60 -31.04 -1.98
C ALA A 104 12.11 -31.05 -1.56
N PRO A 105 11.66 -30.07 -0.74
CA PRO A 105 10.27 -30.01 -0.28
C PRO A 105 9.34 -29.68 -1.44
N SER A 106 8.10 -30.17 -1.39
CA SER A 106 7.10 -29.83 -2.41
C SER A 106 6.62 -28.39 -2.26
N LEU A 107 6.01 -27.82 -3.32
CA LEU A 107 5.36 -26.51 -3.26
C LEU A 107 4.28 -26.45 -2.17
N THR A 108 3.54 -27.55 -1.97
CA THR A 108 2.53 -27.66 -0.93
C THR A 108 3.14 -27.56 0.46
N ASP A 109 4.27 -28.23 0.70
CA ASP A 109 4.95 -28.21 2.00
C ASP A 109 5.50 -26.83 2.34
N LEU A 110 6.09 -26.14 1.34
CA LEU A 110 6.58 -24.78 1.49
C LEU A 110 5.43 -23.80 1.78
N ALA A 111 4.33 -23.88 1.03
CA ALA A 111 3.17 -23.03 1.23
C ALA A 111 2.56 -23.24 2.63
N GLN A 112 2.39 -24.49 3.07
CA GLN A 112 1.84 -24.81 4.39
C GLN A 112 2.73 -24.30 5.53
N ALA A 113 4.05 -24.46 5.44
CA ALA A 113 4.98 -23.99 6.45
C ALA A 113 5.01 -22.44 6.57
N LEU A 114 4.66 -21.75 5.49
CA LEU A 114 4.58 -20.29 5.42
C LEU A 114 3.16 -19.76 5.65
N ALA A 115 2.20 -20.64 5.96
CA ALA A 115 0.78 -20.33 6.15
C ALA A 115 0.13 -19.63 4.93
N LEU A 116 0.52 -20.07 3.73
CA LEU A 116 0.00 -19.61 2.44
C LEU A 116 -0.72 -20.76 1.72
N SER A 117 -1.59 -20.42 0.77
CA SER A 117 -2.15 -21.41 -0.15
C SER A 117 -1.13 -21.74 -1.25
N PRO A 118 -1.11 -22.96 -1.79
CA PRO A 118 -0.18 -23.34 -2.87
C PRO A 118 -0.35 -22.53 -4.17
N GLY A 119 -1.52 -21.93 -4.40
CA GLY A 119 -1.76 -21.06 -5.56
C GLY A 119 -1.35 -19.60 -5.35
N TYR A 120 -1.00 -19.21 -4.12
CA TYR A 120 -0.51 -17.86 -3.80
C TYR A 120 1.00 -17.83 -3.56
N PHE A 121 1.56 -18.91 -3.05
CA PHE A 121 3.01 -19.12 -2.95
C PHE A 121 3.63 -19.37 -4.33
#